data_AF-A0A091NVU6-F1
#
_entry.id   AF-A0A091NVU6-F1
#
_cell.length_a   1.000
_cell.length_b   1.000
_cell.length_c   1.000
_cell.angle_alpha   90.00
_cell.angle_beta   90.00
_cell.angle_gamma   90.00
#
_symmetry.space_group_name_H-M   'P 1'
#
loop_
_entity.id
_entity.type
_entity.pdbx_description
1 polymer ?
#
loop_
_entity_poly.entity_id
_entity_poly.type
_entity_poly.pdbx_seq_one_letter_code
_entity_poly.pdbx_strand_id
1 'polypeptide(L)'
;QELTTLGFPSIYAESKGTELNLISIINCMNELLVLQHKNLRAQEEVEMQHLKLGSDMDHLQNCYAKLKEQLELSKREIVGLQERDRQLQSKNRNLHQLLKNEKDEVQKLQNIISSRATQYNHDMKRKEREYNKLKERLHQLVMNKKDKKIAMEVLNYVGRADGKRGAWRTDKTEARNEEEMYKVLLSDYEQRQNQLLVENAELKKVLQQMKKEIISLLPPQKQKPKERPEDGPVLSDLEEDIGELNKENMWELSCETVREQLTNSIRKQWRMLKNHVEKLDNQVSRVHSGALNEKDVISREDHELETEKLELEIQQCKEMIKTQQQLLQQQLMSPCDDDTTLLLQDCYLLEERERLQEEWRLFREQKKNFEKERRSFTEAAIRLGLE
;
A
#
# COMPACT_ATOMS: atom_id res chain seq x y z
N GLN A 1 9.36 -88.83 -18.96
CA GLN A 1 9.78 -88.11 -20.17
C GLN A 1 9.91 -86.61 -19.91
N GLU A 2 8.96 -85.95 -19.24
CA GLU A 2 9.04 -84.51 -18.92
C GLU A 2 10.23 -84.12 -18.02
N LEU A 3 10.54 -84.94 -17.02
CA LEU A 3 11.71 -84.76 -16.16
C LEU A 3 13.04 -84.80 -16.94
N THR A 4 13.15 -85.71 -17.91
CA THR A 4 14.32 -85.85 -18.77
C THR A 4 14.47 -84.68 -19.75
N THR A 5 13.36 -84.07 -20.20
CA THR A 5 13.40 -82.84 -21.02
C THR A 5 13.79 -81.59 -20.23
N LEU A 6 13.59 -81.61 -18.90
CA LEU A 6 14.05 -80.56 -17.98
C LEU A 6 15.49 -80.78 -17.50
N GLY A 7 16.17 -81.82 -17.99
CA GLY A 7 17.57 -82.13 -17.69
C GLY A 7 17.80 -83.11 -16.54
N PHE A 8 16.76 -83.72 -15.98
CA PHE A 8 16.90 -84.67 -14.86
C PHE A 8 17.15 -86.13 -15.31
N PRO A 9 17.82 -86.96 -14.48
CA PRO A 9 18.11 -88.37 -14.80
C PRO A 9 16.85 -89.24 -14.97
N SER A 10 16.96 -90.32 -15.77
CA SER A 10 15.86 -91.30 -15.93
C SER A 10 15.57 -92.05 -14.62
N ILE A 11 14.30 -92.29 -14.38
CA ILE A 11 13.75 -92.83 -13.13
C ILE A 11 13.66 -94.37 -13.15
N TYR A 12 13.78 -94.95 -14.33
CA TYR A 12 13.70 -96.39 -14.56
C TYR A 12 15.07 -97.05 -14.43
N ALA A 13 15.15 -98.23 -13.79
CA ALA A 13 16.36 -99.04 -13.75
C ALA A 13 16.67 -99.63 -15.15
N GLU A 14 17.95 -99.68 -15.54
CA GLU A 14 18.38 -100.20 -16.85
C GLU A 14 18.21 -101.73 -17.01
N SER A 15 17.83 -102.45 -15.95
CA SER A 15 17.56 -103.89 -16.01
C SER A 15 16.10 -104.19 -16.33
N LYS A 16 15.87 -104.90 -17.44
CA LYS A 16 14.60 -105.44 -17.95
C LYS A 16 13.56 -105.75 -16.85
N GLY A 17 12.72 -104.78 -16.54
CA GLY A 17 11.64 -104.92 -15.57
C GLY A 17 11.19 -103.54 -15.11
N THR A 18 9.88 -103.35 -15.01
CA THR A 18 9.17 -102.12 -14.66
C THR A 18 9.39 -101.68 -13.20
N GLU A 19 10.61 -101.82 -12.69
CA GLU A 19 10.98 -101.47 -11.32
C GLU A 19 11.59 -100.06 -11.30
N LEU A 20 10.90 -99.19 -10.56
CA LEU A 20 11.33 -97.83 -10.32
C LEU A 20 12.59 -97.83 -9.44
N ASN A 21 13.63 -97.12 -9.87
CA ASN A 21 14.79 -96.95 -9.03
C ASN A 21 14.47 -95.89 -7.97
N LEU A 22 14.16 -96.35 -6.76
CA LEU A 22 13.80 -95.49 -5.63
C LEU A 22 14.86 -94.41 -5.34
N ILE A 23 16.14 -94.74 -5.50
CA ILE A 23 17.25 -93.81 -5.27
C ILE A 23 17.26 -92.71 -6.35
N SER A 24 17.08 -93.07 -7.62
CA SER A 24 16.96 -92.10 -8.72
C SER A 24 15.73 -91.20 -8.57
N ILE A 25 14.60 -91.74 -8.08
CA ILE A 25 13.42 -90.94 -7.76
C ILE A 25 13.74 -89.92 -6.68
N ILE A 26 14.26 -90.37 -5.54
CA ILE A 26 14.52 -89.50 -4.38
C ILE A 26 15.54 -88.41 -4.73
N ASN A 27 16.60 -88.76 -5.46
CA ASN A 27 17.60 -87.78 -5.91
C ASN A 27 16.99 -86.76 -6.88
N CYS A 28 16.19 -87.21 -7.85
CA CYS A 28 15.50 -86.34 -8.80
C CYS A 28 14.49 -85.41 -8.10
N MET A 29 13.73 -85.92 -7.12
CA MET A 29 12.83 -85.11 -6.30
C MET A 29 13.60 -84.09 -5.45
N ASN A 30 14.75 -84.46 -4.89
CA ASN A 30 15.59 -83.56 -4.12
C ASN A 30 16.19 -82.45 -5.01
N GLU A 31 16.70 -82.80 -6.20
CA GLU A 31 17.21 -81.81 -7.16
C GLU A 31 16.12 -80.84 -7.63
N LEU A 32 14.90 -81.34 -7.89
CA LEU A 32 13.73 -80.51 -8.19
C LEU A 32 13.40 -79.54 -7.05
N LEU A 33 13.38 -80.02 -5.81
CA LEU A 33 13.12 -79.18 -4.63
C LEU A 33 14.20 -78.11 -4.45
N VAL A 34 15.47 -78.47 -4.64
CA VAL A 34 16.59 -77.53 -4.59
C VAL A 34 16.47 -76.48 -5.71
N LEU A 35 16.10 -76.89 -6.92
CA LEU A 35 15.90 -75.99 -8.04
C LEU A 35 14.73 -75.05 -7.78
N GLN A 36 13.60 -75.56 -7.28
CA GLN A 36 12.43 -74.77 -6.90
C GLN A 36 12.79 -73.73 -5.83
N HIS A 37 13.53 -74.11 -4.79
CA HIS A 37 14.01 -73.18 -3.76
C HIS A 37 14.99 -72.13 -4.30
N LYS A 38 15.82 -72.47 -5.30
CA LYS A 38 16.70 -71.49 -5.95
C LYS A 38 15.91 -70.51 -6.80
N ASN A 39 14.95 -70.99 -7.59
CA ASN A 39 14.07 -70.14 -8.39
C ASN A 39 13.21 -69.22 -7.53
N LEU A 40 12.64 -69.73 -6.43
CA LEU A 40 11.86 -68.92 -5.51
C LEU A 40 12.71 -67.79 -4.90
N ARG A 41 13.93 -68.10 -4.44
CA ARG A 41 14.85 -67.06 -3.92
C ARG A 41 15.23 -66.02 -4.97
N ALA A 42 15.51 -66.44 -6.21
CA ALA A 42 15.82 -65.51 -7.28
C ALA A 42 14.61 -64.62 -7.64
N GLN A 43 13.40 -65.18 -7.62
CA GLN A 43 12.17 -64.43 -7.82
C GLN A 43 11.94 -63.42 -6.69
N GLU A 44 12.07 -63.83 -5.42
CA GLU A 44 11.97 -62.95 -4.25
C GLU A 44 12.98 -61.79 -4.31
N GLU A 45 14.22 -62.06 -4.76
CA GLU A 45 15.25 -61.03 -4.93
C GLU A 45 14.86 -60.02 -6.02
N VAL A 46 14.36 -60.49 -7.17
CA VAL A 46 13.90 -59.60 -8.25
C VAL A 46 12.68 -58.77 -7.82
N GLU A 47 11.72 -59.38 -7.11
CA GLU A 47 10.55 -58.68 -6.57
C GLU A 47 10.95 -57.59 -5.57
N MET A 48 11.93 -57.88 -4.70
CA MET A 48 12.48 -56.90 -3.76
C MET A 48 13.19 -55.75 -4.48
N GLN A 49 13.97 -56.04 -5.53
CA GLN A 49 14.61 -55.00 -6.34
C GLN A 49 13.57 -54.15 -7.08
N HIS A 50 12.50 -54.77 -7.60
CA HIS A 50 11.43 -54.05 -8.27
C HIS A 50 10.69 -53.10 -7.31
N LEU A 51 10.39 -53.55 -6.09
CA LEU A 51 9.80 -52.71 -5.05
C LEU A 51 10.71 -51.54 -4.68
N LYS A 52 12.02 -51.79 -4.55
CA LYS A 52 13.01 -50.75 -4.25
C LYS A 52 13.08 -49.70 -5.35
N LEU A 53 13.21 -50.13 -6.61
CA LEU A 53 13.23 -49.23 -7.77
C LEU A 53 11.93 -48.44 -7.93
N GLY A 54 10.78 -49.06 -7.63
CA GLY A 54 9.49 -48.36 -7.59
C GLY A 54 9.48 -47.24 -6.55
N SER A 55 9.93 -47.51 -5.34
CA SER A 55 10.05 -46.49 -4.28
C SER A 55 11.03 -45.37 -4.65
N ASP A 56 12.16 -45.70 -5.27
CA ASP A 56 13.16 -44.71 -5.71
C ASP A 56 12.58 -43.82 -6.83
N MET A 57 11.84 -44.41 -7.77
CA MET A 57 11.17 -43.69 -8.85
C MET A 57 10.10 -42.73 -8.30
N ASP A 58 9.27 -43.19 -7.36
CA ASP A 58 8.25 -42.37 -6.71
C ASP A 58 8.90 -41.20 -5.93
N HIS A 59 10.02 -41.48 -5.25
CA HIS A 59 10.77 -40.44 -4.54
C HIS A 59 11.31 -39.38 -5.51
N LEU A 60 11.94 -39.81 -6.61
CA LEU A 60 12.45 -38.93 -7.65
C LEU A 60 11.34 -38.09 -8.29
N GLN A 61 10.20 -38.71 -8.60
CA GLN A 61 9.04 -38.01 -9.17
C GLN A 61 8.50 -36.95 -8.22
N ASN A 62 8.41 -37.25 -6.92
CA ASN A 62 7.99 -36.30 -5.90
C ASN A 62 8.98 -35.15 -5.74
N CYS A 63 10.29 -35.42 -5.73
CA CYS A 63 11.32 -34.39 -5.71
C CYS A 63 11.25 -33.50 -6.95
N TYR A 64 11.09 -34.10 -8.13
CA TYR A 64 10.94 -33.37 -9.38
C TYR A 64 9.70 -32.45 -9.36
N ALA A 65 8.55 -32.94 -8.87
CA ALA A 65 7.34 -32.14 -8.74
C ALA A 65 7.54 -30.92 -7.83
N LYS A 66 8.19 -31.11 -6.67
CA LYS A 66 8.51 -30.03 -5.72
C LYS A 66 9.45 -28.98 -6.33
N LEU A 67 10.53 -29.42 -6.99
CA LEU A 67 11.45 -28.50 -7.66
C LEU A 67 10.75 -27.72 -8.78
N LYS A 68 9.86 -28.38 -9.54
CA LYS A 68 9.08 -27.72 -10.59
C LYS A 68 8.15 -26.65 -10.00
N GLU A 69 7.48 -26.93 -8.90
CA GLU A 69 6.62 -25.95 -8.22
C GLU A 69 7.44 -24.75 -7.71
N GLN A 70 8.59 -25.00 -7.06
CA GLN A 70 9.49 -23.94 -6.61
C GLN A 70 10.00 -23.08 -7.77
N LEU A 71 10.31 -23.70 -8.92
CA LEU A 71 10.71 -22.98 -10.12
C LEU A 71 9.59 -22.07 -10.63
N GLU A 72 8.34 -22.56 -10.68
CA GLU A 72 7.20 -21.76 -11.11
C GLU A 72 6.87 -20.63 -10.12
N LEU A 73 7.01 -20.86 -8.82
CA LEU A 73 6.89 -19.81 -7.79
C LEU A 73 7.95 -18.73 -7.98
N SER A 74 9.22 -19.13 -8.15
CA SER A 74 10.33 -18.19 -8.39
C SER A 74 10.12 -17.38 -9.68
N LYS A 75 9.65 -18.02 -10.77
CA LYS A 75 9.31 -17.30 -12.01
C LYS A 75 8.23 -16.24 -11.79
N ARG A 76 7.15 -16.56 -11.05
CA ARG A 76 6.09 -15.59 -10.72
C ARG A 76 6.63 -14.44 -9.87
N GLU A 77 7.49 -14.74 -8.90
CA GLU A 77 8.12 -13.72 -8.07
C GLU A 77 9.01 -12.78 -8.88
N ILE A 78 9.81 -13.32 -9.81
CA ILE A 78 10.65 -12.53 -10.73
C ILE A 78 9.80 -11.57 -11.55
N VAL A 79 8.67 -12.04 -12.12
CA VAL A 79 7.75 -11.16 -12.87
C VAL A 79 7.18 -10.06 -11.98
N GLY A 80 6.80 -10.38 -10.74
CA GLY A 80 6.32 -9.40 -9.77
C GLY A 80 7.39 -8.35 -9.38
N LEU A 81 8.64 -8.78 -9.25
CA LEU A 81 9.79 -7.90 -9.01
C LEU A 81 10.07 -6.99 -10.22
N GLN A 82 10.03 -7.53 -11.44
CA GLN A 82 10.23 -6.77 -12.68
C GLN A 82 9.18 -5.69 -12.87
N GLU A 83 7.91 -5.98 -12.58
CA GLU A 83 6.85 -4.95 -12.69
C GLU A 83 7.01 -3.86 -11.63
N ARG A 84 7.40 -4.21 -10.39
CA ARG A 84 7.73 -3.22 -9.36
C ARG A 84 8.91 -2.34 -9.76
N ASP A 85 9.96 -2.93 -10.33
CA ASP A 85 11.11 -2.17 -10.85
C ASP A 85 10.69 -1.21 -11.97
N ARG A 86 9.88 -1.69 -12.93
CA ARG A 86 9.33 -0.85 -14.01
C ARG A 86 8.55 0.36 -13.48
N GLN A 87 7.72 0.15 -12.45
CA GLN A 87 6.96 1.23 -11.82
C GLN A 87 7.87 2.24 -11.10
N LEU A 88 8.88 1.76 -10.37
CA LEU A 88 9.86 2.63 -9.71
C LEU A 88 10.68 3.41 -10.73
N GLN A 89 11.12 2.79 -11.83
CA GLN A 89 11.80 3.48 -12.92
C GLN A 89 10.93 4.58 -13.53
N SER A 90 9.65 4.32 -13.76
CA SER A 90 8.71 5.33 -14.27
C SER A 90 8.55 6.51 -13.30
N LYS A 91 8.34 6.25 -12.01
CA LYS A 91 8.29 7.27 -10.96
C LYS A 91 9.57 8.10 -10.92
N ASN A 92 10.72 7.44 -11.02
CA ASN A 92 12.03 8.08 -10.98
C ASN A 92 12.24 9.00 -12.19
N ARG A 93 11.83 8.58 -13.40
CA ARG A 93 11.83 9.43 -14.60
C ARG A 93 10.94 10.67 -14.43
N ASN A 94 9.74 10.50 -13.86
CA ASN A 94 8.83 11.62 -13.61
C ASN A 94 9.43 12.63 -12.61
N LEU A 95 10.03 12.14 -11.51
CA LEU A 95 10.71 12.99 -10.54
C LEU A 95 11.90 13.74 -11.14
N HIS A 96 12.68 13.08 -12.00
CA HIS A 96 13.76 13.74 -12.74
C HIS A 96 13.24 14.86 -13.64
N GLN A 97 12.12 14.65 -14.32
CA GLN A 97 11.51 15.68 -15.17
C GLN A 97 11.00 16.86 -14.34
N LEU A 98 10.33 16.61 -13.21
CA LEU A 98 9.90 17.66 -12.30
C LEU A 98 11.09 18.46 -11.77
N LEU A 99 12.15 17.79 -11.32
CA LEU A 99 13.37 18.44 -10.85
C LEU A 99 14.01 19.31 -11.94
N LYS A 100 14.02 18.84 -13.19
CA LYS A 100 14.52 19.62 -14.32
C LYS A 100 13.68 20.89 -14.53
N ASN A 101 12.35 20.76 -14.52
CA ASN A 101 11.44 21.90 -14.69
C ASN A 101 11.65 22.95 -13.58
N GLU A 102 11.78 22.51 -12.32
CA GLU A 102 12.04 23.41 -11.19
C GLU A 102 13.40 24.11 -11.33
N LYS A 103 14.45 23.40 -11.78
CA LYS A 103 15.76 24.01 -12.04
C LYS A 103 15.68 25.08 -13.13
N ASP A 104 14.95 24.80 -14.21
CA ASP A 104 14.76 25.75 -15.31
C ASP A 104 13.98 26.99 -14.82
N GLU A 105 12.98 26.82 -13.96
CA GLU A 105 12.20 27.93 -13.40
C GLU A 105 13.02 28.78 -12.42
N VAL A 106 13.80 28.15 -11.53
CA VAL A 106 14.75 28.85 -10.66
C VAL A 106 15.74 29.66 -11.50
N GLN A 107 16.26 29.10 -12.59
CA GLN A 107 17.18 29.82 -13.47
C GLN A 107 16.51 31.03 -14.14
N LYS A 108 15.24 30.91 -14.58
CA LYS A 108 14.48 32.04 -15.13
C LYS A 108 14.28 33.14 -14.08
N LEU A 109 13.86 32.78 -12.87
CA LEU A 109 13.65 33.73 -11.78
C LEU A 109 14.97 34.43 -11.40
N GLN A 110 16.08 33.69 -11.35
CA GLN A 110 17.40 34.25 -11.11
C GLN A 110 17.79 35.27 -12.19
N ASN A 111 17.50 34.99 -13.46
CA ASN A 111 17.74 35.93 -14.56
C ASN A 111 16.87 37.18 -14.44
N ILE A 112 15.60 37.05 -14.04
CA ILE A 112 14.68 38.18 -13.79
C ILE A 112 15.19 39.04 -12.62
N ILE A 113 15.63 38.43 -11.52
CA ILE A 113 16.18 39.15 -10.36
C ILE A 113 17.43 39.93 -10.77
N SER A 114 18.34 39.29 -11.52
CA SER A 114 19.56 39.92 -12.02
C SER A 114 19.25 41.11 -12.94
N SER A 115 18.37 40.92 -13.92
CA SER A 115 17.97 42.00 -14.84
C SER A 115 17.33 43.16 -14.07
N ARG A 116 16.43 42.87 -13.13
CA ARG A 116 15.79 43.88 -12.29
C ARG A 116 16.79 44.63 -11.41
N ALA A 117 17.77 43.94 -10.82
CA ALA A 117 18.84 44.56 -10.06
C ALA A 117 19.68 45.52 -10.92
N THR A 118 20.00 45.15 -12.17
CA THR A 118 20.72 46.05 -13.09
C THR A 118 19.89 47.28 -13.46
N GLN A 119 18.59 47.11 -13.71
CA GLN A 119 17.67 48.21 -14.00
C GLN A 119 17.57 49.19 -12.82
N TYR A 120 17.35 48.68 -11.60
CA TYR A 120 17.32 49.52 -10.39
C TYR A 120 18.62 50.30 -10.20
N ASN A 121 19.78 49.67 -10.43
CA ASN A 121 21.07 50.35 -10.34
C ASN A 121 21.20 51.48 -11.37
N HIS A 122 20.73 51.26 -12.60
CA HIS A 122 20.75 52.30 -13.63
C HIS A 122 19.85 53.49 -13.25
N ASP A 123 18.63 53.21 -12.78
CA ASP A 123 17.65 54.23 -12.39
C ASP A 123 18.11 55.00 -11.15
N MET A 124 18.71 54.33 -10.18
CA MET A 124 19.31 54.96 -9.00
C MET A 124 20.42 55.93 -9.41
N LYS A 125 21.36 55.50 -10.27
CA LYS A 125 22.43 56.37 -10.79
C LYS A 125 21.87 57.55 -11.58
N ARG A 126 20.77 57.37 -12.33
CA ARG A 126 20.10 58.47 -13.04
C ARG A 126 19.52 59.48 -12.04
N LYS A 127 18.83 59.01 -11.01
CA LYS A 127 18.25 59.86 -9.96
C LYS A 127 19.30 60.59 -9.16
N GLU A 128 20.42 59.93 -8.84
CA GLU A 128 21.57 60.55 -8.18
C GLU A 128 22.17 61.68 -9.03
N ARG A 129 22.31 61.48 -10.35
CA ARG A 129 22.75 62.55 -11.27
C ARG A 129 21.77 63.71 -11.33
N GLU A 130 20.46 63.44 -11.37
CA GLU A 130 19.41 64.48 -11.35
C GLU A 130 19.43 65.29 -10.04
N TYR A 131 19.59 64.59 -8.91
CA TYR A 131 19.73 65.19 -7.59
C TYR A 131 20.98 66.07 -7.51
N ASN A 132 22.14 65.59 -7.97
CA ASN A 132 23.37 66.38 -7.97
C ASN A 132 23.24 67.64 -8.83
N LYS A 133 22.62 67.56 -10.02
CA LYS A 133 22.33 68.75 -10.84
C LYS A 133 21.41 69.75 -10.13
N LEU A 134 20.37 69.26 -9.44
CA LEU A 134 19.47 70.13 -8.69
C LEU A 134 20.18 70.78 -7.50
N LYS A 135 21.01 70.00 -6.79
CA LYS A 135 21.85 70.46 -5.70
C LYS A 135 22.79 71.57 -6.18
N GLU A 136 23.49 71.39 -7.31
CA GLU A 136 24.35 72.42 -7.91
C GLU A 136 23.58 73.70 -8.26
N ARG A 137 22.41 73.59 -8.90
CA ARG A 137 21.56 74.75 -9.20
C ARG A 137 21.12 75.49 -7.95
N LEU A 138 20.75 74.76 -6.89
CA LEU A 138 20.38 75.36 -5.62
C LEU A 138 21.57 76.09 -4.98
N HIS A 139 22.76 75.48 -4.97
CA HIS A 139 23.98 76.13 -4.48
C HIS A 139 24.27 77.42 -5.27
N GLN A 140 24.17 77.39 -6.60
CA GLN A 140 24.33 78.57 -7.45
C GLN A 140 23.30 79.67 -7.10
N LEU A 141 22.02 79.32 -6.93
CA LEU A 141 20.98 80.27 -6.54
C LEU A 141 21.24 80.89 -5.15
N VAL A 142 21.73 80.10 -4.19
CA VAL A 142 22.07 80.59 -2.85
C VAL A 142 23.29 81.50 -2.89
N MET A 143 24.33 81.16 -3.66
CA MET A 143 25.52 82.01 -3.80
C MET A 143 25.21 83.32 -4.55
N ASN A 144 24.47 83.25 -5.67
CA ASN A 144 24.08 84.43 -6.44
C ASN A 144 23.16 85.40 -5.67
N LYS A 145 22.41 84.92 -4.67
CA LYS A 145 21.57 85.75 -3.79
C LYS A 145 22.35 86.54 -2.74
N LYS A 146 23.58 86.15 -2.41
CA LYS A 146 24.42 86.91 -1.47
C LYS A 146 25.02 88.17 -2.10
N ASP A 147 25.18 88.19 -3.42
CA ASP A 147 25.83 89.30 -4.14
C ASP A 147 24.86 90.26 -4.85
N LYS A 148 23.54 90.03 -4.80
CA LYS A 148 22.54 90.91 -5.41
C LYS A 148 21.41 91.28 -4.44
N LYS A 149 21.38 92.56 -4.06
CA LYS A 149 20.28 93.24 -3.36
C LYS A 149 18.95 92.92 -4.07
N ILE A 150 17.95 92.47 -3.32
CA ILE A 150 16.65 92.01 -3.81
C ILE A 150 15.94 93.14 -4.58
N ALA A 151 15.93 93.04 -5.91
CA ALA A 151 15.00 93.71 -6.78
C ALA A 151 14.31 92.63 -7.63
N MET A 152 12.98 92.59 -7.60
CA MET A 152 12.21 91.75 -8.51
C MET A 152 12.22 92.39 -9.89
N GLU A 153 13.01 91.85 -10.80
CA GLU A 153 12.89 92.11 -12.24
C GLU A 153 12.31 90.88 -12.91
N VAL A 154 11.05 90.98 -13.34
CA VAL A 154 10.43 90.01 -14.25
C VAL A 154 10.79 90.42 -15.68
N LEU A 155 11.91 89.92 -16.18
CA LEU A 155 12.22 89.99 -17.61
C LEU A 155 11.97 88.62 -18.27
N ASN A 156 11.13 88.65 -19.32
CA ASN A 156 10.68 87.57 -20.19
C ASN A 156 9.57 86.66 -19.64
N TYR A 157 8.33 87.07 -19.89
CA TYR A 157 7.19 86.16 -19.97
C TYR A 157 7.37 85.27 -21.21
N VAL A 158 7.87 84.04 -21.06
CA VAL A 158 7.94 83.07 -22.16
C VAL A 158 6.54 82.47 -22.35
N GLY A 159 5.70 83.16 -23.13
CA GLY A 159 4.54 82.52 -23.75
C GLY A 159 5.03 81.46 -24.73
N ARG A 160 4.54 80.22 -24.60
CA ARG A 160 4.87 79.13 -25.55
C ARG A 160 4.38 79.52 -26.96
N ALA A 161 5.16 79.19 -28.00
CA ALA A 161 4.87 79.49 -29.40
C ALA A 161 3.57 78.84 -29.95
N ASP A 162 2.95 77.91 -29.21
CA ASP A 162 1.72 77.20 -29.61
C ASP A 162 0.42 77.89 -29.12
N GLY A 163 0.49 79.05 -28.46
CA GLY A 163 -0.71 79.82 -28.05
C GLY A 163 -1.63 79.15 -27.02
N LYS A 164 -1.41 77.87 -26.68
CA LYS A 164 -2.12 77.16 -25.63
C LYS A 164 -1.46 77.44 -24.28
N ARG A 165 -2.21 78.01 -23.34
CA ARG A 165 -1.81 77.99 -21.92
C ARG A 165 -1.65 76.53 -21.53
N GLY A 166 -0.49 76.16 -20.99
CA GLY A 166 -0.40 74.94 -20.19
C GLY A 166 -1.51 75.06 -19.15
N ALA A 167 -2.44 74.11 -19.12
CA ALA A 167 -3.46 74.09 -18.09
C ALA A 167 -2.71 74.13 -16.76
N TRP A 168 -2.83 75.25 -16.05
CA TRP A 168 -2.34 75.33 -14.69
C TRP A 168 -3.00 74.17 -13.96
N ARG A 169 -2.24 73.50 -13.09
CA ARG A 169 -2.82 72.66 -12.05
C ARG A 169 -3.84 73.55 -11.33
N THR A 170 -5.11 73.39 -11.68
CA THR A 170 -6.19 74.10 -11.01
C THR A 170 -6.66 73.18 -9.89
N ASP A 171 -7.17 73.73 -8.80
CA ASP A 171 -7.68 72.95 -7.66
C ASP A 171 -8.64 71.84 -8.12
N LYS A 172 -9.38 72.06 -9.21
CA LYS A 172 -10.27 71.06 -9.82
C LYS A 172 -9.54 69.88 -10.48
N THR A 173 -8.36 70.11 -11.07
CA THR A 173 -7.56 69.05 -11.71
C THR A 173 -6.74 68.28 -10.66
N GLU A 174 -6.25 68.97 -9.62
CA GLU A 174 -5.59 68.31 -8.49
C GLU A 174 -6.58 67.51 -7.64
N ALA A 175 -7.76 68.07 -7.33
CA ALA A 175 -8.82 67.33 -6.63
C ALA A 175 -9.28 66.08 -7.40
N ARG A 176 -9.36 66.14 -8.74
CA ARG A 176 -9.70 64.96 -9.55
C ARG A 176 -8.60 63.90 -9.55
N ASN A 177 -7.34 64.32 -9.63
CA ASN A 177 -6.21 63.39 -9.54
C ASN A 177 -6.09 62.77 -8.12
N GLU A 178 -6.39 63.56 -7.08
CA GLU A 178 -6.45 63.09 -5.70
C GLU A 178 -7.62 62.12 -5.49
N GLU A 179 -8.79 62.40 -6.04
CA GLU A 179 -9.96 61.51 -6.03
C GLU A 179 -9.65 60.18 -6.74
N GLU A 180 -9.01 60.22 -7.91
CA GLU A 180 -8.55 59.02 -8.63
C GLU A 180 -7.50 58.24 -7.82
N MET A 181 -6.56 58.93 -7.17
CA MET A 181 -5.58 58.30 -6.27
C MET A 181 -6.22 57.65 -5.05
N TYR A 182 -7.16 58.34 -4.37
CA TYR A 182 -7.90 57.79 -3.24
C TYR A 182 -8.74 56.58 -3.68
N LYS A 183 -9.35 56.63 -4.87
CA LYS A 183 -10.11 55.52 -5.44
C LYS A 183 -9.24 54.29 -5.69
N VAL A 184 -8.03 54.47 -6.26
CA VAL A 184 -7.08 53.37 -6.46
C VAL A 184 -6.64 52.79 -5.11
N LEU A 185 -6.30 53.66 -4.15
CA LEU A 185 -5.89 53.21 -2.82
C LEU A 185 -6.99 52.42 -2.10
N LEU A 186 -8.24 52.91 -2.15
CA LEU A 186 -9.39 52.21 -1.59
C LEU A 186 -9.63 50.86 -2.28
N SER A 187 -9.55 50.82 -3.62
CA SER A 187 -9.67 49.58 -4.39
C SER A 187 -8.59 48.56 -4.01
N ASP A 188 -7.34 48.99 -3.80
CA ASP A 188 -6.24 48.12 -3.36
C ASP A 188 -6.47 47.60 -1.94
N TYR A 189 -7.01 48.44 -1.03
CA TYR A 189 -7.38 48.00 0.32
C TYR A 189 -8.53 47.00 0.31
N GLU A 190 -9.58 47.24 -0.47
CA GLU A 190 -10.70 46.31 -0.64
C GLU A 190 -10.24 44.97 -1.24
N GLN A 191 -9.37 45.02 -2.26
CA GLN A 191 -8.78 43.81 -2.84
C GLN A 191 -7.97 43.03 -1.80
N ARG A 192 -7.15 43.72 -1.00
CA ARG A 192 -6.35 43.07 0.04
C ARG A 192 -7.20 42.52 1.18
N GLN A 193 -8.27 43.21 1.55
CA GLN A 193 -9.24 42.72 2.54
C GLN A 193 -9.94 41.45 2.02
N ASN A 194 -10.36 41.43 0.76
CA ASN A 194 -10.96 40.25 0.14
C ASN A 194 -10.00 39.07 0.07
N GLN A 195 -8.73 39.31 -0.30
CA GLN A 195 -7.68 38.27 -0.28
C GLN A 195 -7.50 37.70 1.13
N LEU A 196 -7.40 38.56 2.15
CA LEU A 196 -7.29 38.12 3.55
C LEU A 196 -8.52 37.32 4.01
N LEU A 197 -9.72 37.67 3.57
CA LEU A 197 -10.93 36.91 3.90
C LEU A 197 -10.91 35.51 3.28
N VAL A 198 -10.45 35.39 2.03
CA VAL A 198 -10.30 34.09 1.34
C VAL A 198 -9.23 33.25 2.04
N GLU A 199 -8.05 33.82 2.29
CA GLU A 199 -6.97 33.14 3.02
C GLU A 199 -7.43 32.69 4.41
N ASN A 200 -8.18 33.53 5.13
CA ASN A 200 -8.71 33.17 6.45
C ASN A 200 -9.71 32.01 6.37
N ALA A 201 -10.56 31.98 5.33
CA ALA A 201 -11.48 30.87 5.09
C ALA A 201 -10.73 29.57 4.74
N GLU A 202 -9.66 29.64 3.96
CA GLU A 202 -8.79 28.51 3.64
C GLU A 202 -8.06 28.00 4.88
N LEU A 203 -7.48 28.89 5.69
CA LEU A 203 -6.83 28.54 6.96
C LEU A 203 -7.81 27.86 7.91
N LYS A 204 -9.06 28.33 8.00
CA LYS A 204 -10.11 27.66 8.78
C LYS A 204 -10.41 26.25 8.25
N LYS A 205 -10.47 26.05 6.93
CA LYS A 205 -10.65 24.71 6.34
C LYS A 205 -9.49 23.77 6.66
N VAL A 206 -8.25 24.25 6.50
CA VAL A 206 -7.04 23.46 6.83
C VAL A 206 -7.03 23.10 8.32
N LEU A 207 -7.36 24.04 9.20
CA LEU A 207 -7.42 23.79 10.64
C LEU A 207 -8.48 22.73 11.00
N GLN A 208 -9.66 22.78 10.39
CA GLN A 208 -10.69 21.76 10.59
C GLN A 208 -10.27 20.39 10.06
N GLN A 209 -9.58 20.35 8.91
CA GLN A 209 -9.04 19.12 8.36
C GLN A 209 -7.96 18.51 9.27
N MET A 210 -7.01 19.32 9.75
CA MET A 210 -6.00 18.88 10.72
C MET A 210 -6.65 18.38 12.01
N LYS A 211 -7.68 19.06 12.52
CA LYS A 211 -8.43 18.60 13.69
C LYS A 211 -9.04 17.21 13.45
N LYS A 212 -9.62 16.98 12.27
CA LYS A 212 -10.20 15.69 11.88
C LYS A 212 -9.16 14.57 11.80
N GLU A 213 -8.00 14.85 11.23
CA GLU A 213 -6.89 13.89 11.15
C GLU A 213 -6.30 13.58 12.53
N ILE A 214 -6.16 14.58 13.41
CA ILE A 214 -5.66 14.33 14.76
C ILE A 214 -6.66 13.46 15.55
N ILE A 215 -7.96 13.72 15.43
CA ILE A 215 -8.99 12.90 16.08
C ILE A 215 -8.97 11.46 15.55
N SER A 216 -8.73 11.22 14.25
CA SER A 216 -8.68 9.86 13.70
C SER A 216 -7.44 9.06 14.16
N LEU A 217 -6.36 9.73 14.57
CA LEU A 217 -5.16 9.11 15.13
C LEU A 217 -5.31 8.76 16.62
N LEU A 218 -6.35 9.25 17.30
CA LEU A 218 -6.60 8.95 18.69
C LEU A 218 -7.26 7.56 18.84
N PRO A 219 -6.90 6.77 19.87
CA PRO A 219 -7.57 5.51 20.13
C PRO A 219 -9.07 5.73 20.34
N PRO A 220 -9.96 4.87 19.80
CA PRO A 220 -11.38 4.97 20.09
C PRO A 220 -11.59 4.93 21.60
N GLN A 221 -12.14 6.02 22.14
CA GLN A 221 -12.40 6.15 23.55
C GLN A 221 -13.46 5.11 23.91
N LYS A 222 -13.03 3.96 24.45
CA LYS A 222 -13.94 2.97 25.02
C LYS A 222 -14.71 3.66 26.13
N GLN A 223 -15.96 4.05 25.85
CA GLN A 223 -16.87 4.51 26.89
C GLN A 223 -17.03 3.35 27.88
N LYS A 224 -16.66 3.58 29.14
CA LYS A 224 -17.11 2.70 30.21
C LYS A 224 -18.63 2.80 30.27
N PRO A 225 -19.37 1.68 30.39
CA PRO A 225 -20.81 1.73 30.59
C PRO A 225 -21.08 2.54 31.86
N LYS A 226 -21.82 3.63 31.70
CA LYS A 226 -22.31 4.44 32.81
C LYS A 226 -23.35 3.59 33.53
N GLU A 227 -23.03 3.16 34.76
CA GLU A 227 -23.99 2.52 35.66
C GLU A 227 -25.22 3.43 35.78
N ARG A 228 -26.39 2.88 35.46
CA ARG A 228 -27.69 3.54 35.65
C ARG A 228 -28.07 3.37 37.12
N PRO A 229 -28.52 4.42 37.84
CA PRO A 229 -29.36 4.23 39.01
C PRO A 229 -30.81 3.98 38.54
N GLU A 230 -31.43 2.96 39.12
CA GLU A 230 -32.87 2.68 38.97
C GLU A 230 -33.72 3.76 39.65
N ASP A 231 -34.78 4.22 38.97
CA ASP A 231 -36.17 4.16 39.45
C ASP A 231 -37.13 4.92 38.49
N GLY A 232 -38.28 4.31 38.17
CA GLY A 232 -39.49 5.01 37.71
C GLY A 232 -39.98 4.76 36.26
N PRO A 233 -41.23 4.29 36.03
CA PRO A 233 -41.69 3.79 34.73
C PRO A 233 -42.64 4.73 33.94
N VAL A 234 -42.85 4.36 32.65
CA VAL A 234 -44.04 4.54 31.78
C VAL A 234 -43.86 5.37 30.49
N LEU A 235 -43.88 4.63 29.36
CA LEU A 235 -44.43 4.86 28.01
C LEU A 235 -44.19 6.19 27.27
N SER A 236 -43.50 6.11 26.11
CA SER A 236 -44.12 6.07 24.77
C SER A 236 -43.11 6.46 23.68
N ASP A 237 -42.85 5.52 22.77
CA ASP A 237 -42.71 5.68 21.32
C ASP A 237 -41.92 6.90 20.77
N LEU A 238 -40.60 6.75 20.64
CA LEU A 238 -39.78 7.39 19.60
C LEU A 238 -38.40 6.69 19.53
N GLU A 239 -38.36 5.48 18.97
CA GLU A 239 -37.09 4.87 18.54
C GLU A 239 -36.76 5.35 17.13
N GLU A 240 -36.05 6.47 17.04
CA GLU A 240 -35.04 6.75 16.01
C GLU A 240 -34.35 8.05 16.45
N ASP A 241 -33.01 8.08 16.35
CA ASP A 241 -32.15 9.27 16.54
C ASP A 241 -31.42 9.48 17.89
N ILE A 242 -31.05 8.41 18.60
CA ILE A 242 -30.03 8.49 19.69
C ILE A 242 -28.62 8.10 19.16
N GLY A 243 -28.52 7.70 17.89
CA GLY A 243 -27.27 7.26 17.25
C GLY A 243 -26.40 8.39 16.68
N GLU A 244 -26.97 9.55 16.34
CA GLU A 244 -26.22 10.64 15.68
C GLU A 244 -25.64 11.67 16.67
N LEU A 245 -26.28 11.93 17.81
CA LEU A 245 -25.82 12.92 18.79
C LEU A 245 -24.46 12.58 19.42
N ASN A 246 -24.08 11.29 19.42
CA ASN A 246 -22.81 10.84 19.98
C ASN A 246 -21.60 11.06 19.06
N LYS A 247 -21.81 11.27 17.76
CA LYS A 247 -20.73 11.66 16.84
C LYS A 247 -20.45 13.16 16.93
N GLU A 248 -21.46 13.96 17.26
CA GLU A 248 -21.35 15.42 17.30
C GLU A 248 -20.54 15.92 18.52
N ASN A 249 -20.76 15.33 19.70
CA ASN A 249 -19.97 15.63 20.91
C ASN A 249 -18.47 15.31 20.79
N MET A 250 -18.07 14.44 19.85
CA MET A 250 -16.66 14.13 19.58
C MET A 250 -15.95 15.26 18.81
N TRP A 251 -16.68 16.08 18.06
CA TRP A 251 -16.12 17.20 17.32
C TRP A 251 -15.97 18.45 18.19
N GLU A 252 -16.45 18.43 19.44
CA GLU A 252 -16.42 19.57 20.37
C GLU A 252 -15.33 19.48 21.45
N LEU A 253 -14.38 18.55 21.32
CA LEU A 253 -13.21 18.53 22.19
C LEU A 253 -12.34 19.77 21.94
N SER A 254 -12.03 20.51 23.00
CA SER A 254 -11.10 21.65 22.93
C SER A 254 -9.74 21.20 22.41
N CYS A 255 -9.03 22.08 21.68
CA CYS A 255 -7.70 21.77 21.14
C CYS A 255 -6.72 21.34 22.25
N GLU A 256 -6.82 21.91 23.46
CA GLU A 256 -6.10 21.45 24.65
C GLU A 256 -6.35 19.97 24.97
N THR A 257 -7.60 19.51 24.93
CA THR A 257 -7.97 18.14 25.32
C THR A 257 -7.46 17.11 24.30
N VAL A 258 -7.61 17.42 23.01
CA VAL A 258 -7.10 16.59 21.92
C VAL A 258 -5.57 16.48 21.99
N ARG A 259 -4.89 17.62 22.22
CA ARG A 259 -3.42 17.67 22.39
C ARG A 259 -2.97 16.80 23.57
N GLU A 260 -3.65 16.90 24.71
CA GLU A 260 -3.30 16.13 25.91
C GLU A 260 -3.52 14.63 25.70
N GLN A 261 -4.63 14.23 25.06
CA GLN A 261 -4.90 12.82 24.72
C GLN A 261 -3.85 12.25 23.77
N LEU A 262 -3.48 13.00 22.72
CA LEU A 262 -2.44 12.58 21.78
C LEU A 262 -1.10 12.40 22.49
N THR A 263 -0.72 13.39 23.29
CA THR A 263 0.55 13.37 24.04
C THR A 263 0.58 12.17 24.99
N ASN A 264 -0.54 11.88 25.67
CA ASN A 264 -0.64 10.72 26.55
C ASN A 264 -0.62 9.38 25.80
N SER A 265 -1.21 9.31 24.61
CA SER A 265 -1.11 8.14 23.73
C SER A 265 0.34 7.88 23.33
N ILE A 266 1.04 8.91 22.85
CA ILE A 266 2.46 8.83 22.47
C ILE A 266 3.32 8.41 23.67
N ARG A 267 3.12 9.02 24.85
CA ARG A 267 3.82 8.63 26.08
C ARG A 267 3.56 7.18 26.47
N LYS A 268 2.34 6.66 26.27
CA LYS A 268 2.03 5.24 26.53
C LYS A 268 2.76 4.32 25.55
N GLN A 269 2.72 4.63 24.26
CA GLN A 269 3.44 3.87 23.22
C GLN A 269 4.95 3.88 23.48
N TRP A 270 5.50 5.03 23.82
CA TRP A 270 6.92 5.17 24.19
C TRP A 270 7.30 4.35 25.41
N ARG A 271 6.46 4.32 26.46
CA ARG A 271 6.70 3.47 27.63
C ARG A 271 6.66 1.98 27.28
N MET A 272 5.71 1.54 26.46
CA MET A 272 5.66 0.14 26.01
C MET A 272 6.91 -0.24 25.23
N LEU A 273 7.35 0.63 24.31
CA LEU A 273 8.57 0.42 23.54
C LEU A 273 9.82 0.40 24.44
N LYS A 274 9.96 1.38 25.35
CA LYS A 274 11.08 1.45 26.29
C LYS A 274 11.15 0.19 27.15
N ASN A 275 10.03 -0.26 27.70
CA ASN A 275 9.95 -1.49 28.48
C ASN A 275 10.33 -2.72 27.64
N HIS A 276 9.96 -2.76 26.36
CA HIS A 276 10.32 -3.86 25.48
C HIS A 276 11.82 -3.86 25.16
N VAL A 277 12.40 -2.68 24.90
CA VAL A 277 13.85 -2.50 24.70
C VAL A 277 14.62 -2.87 25.96
N GLU A 278 14.18 -2.44 27.14
CA GLU A 278 14.79 -2.82 28.43
C GLU A 278 14.69 -4.34 28.67
N LYS A 279 13.59 -5.00 28.27
CA LYS A 279 13.49 -6.47 28.35
C LYS A 279 14.52 -7.16 27.45
N LEU A 280 14.70 -6.68 26.22
CA LEU A 280 15.70 -7.20 25.29
C LEU A 280 17.12 -6.96 25.81
N ASP A 281 17.40 -5.77 26.35
CA ASP A 281 18.70 -5.41 26.93
C ASP A 281 19.04 -6.25 28.17
N ASN A 282 18.06 -6.49 29.04
CA ASN A 282 18.21 -7.40 30.18
C ASN A 282 18.39 -8.86 29.75
N GLN A 283 17.77 -9.29 28.65
CA GLN A 283 17.96 -10.62 28.08
C GLN A 283 19.39 -10.78 27.54
N VAL A 284 19.91 -9.78 26.83
CA VAL A 284 21.29 -9.75 26.32
C VAL A 284 22.30 -9.67 27.47
N SER A 285 22.02 -8.88 28.50
CA SER A 285 22.89 -8.75 29.68
C SER A 285 22.94 -10.03 30.52
N ARG A 286 21.84 -10.79 30.59
CA ARG A 286 21.81 -12.13 31.23
C ARG A 286 22.65 -13.16 30.47
N VAL A 287 22.73 -13.07 29.14
CA VAL A 287 23.62 -13.93 28.32
C VAL A 287 25.10 -13.59 28.54
N HIS A 288 25.43 -12.33 28.84
CA HIS A 288 26.82 -11.90 29.05
C HIS A 288 27.35 -12.10 30.49
N SER A 289 26.48 -12.24 31.50
CA SER A 289 26.90 -12.25 32.92
C SER A 289 27.09 -13.63 33.56
N GLY A 290 27.12 -14.72 32.80
CA GLY A 290 27.51 -16.06 33.28
C GLY A 290 26.67 -16.67 34.42
N ALA A 291 25.60 -16.01 34.86
CA ALA A 291 24.67 -16.52 35.88
C ALA A 291 23.54 -17.30 35.20
N LEU A 292 23.86 -18.55 34.82
CA LEU A 292 22.87 -19.54 34.44
C LEU A 292 22.01 -19.84 35.68
N ASN A 293 20.86 -19.17 35.78
CA ASN A 293 19.76 -19.71 36.57
C ASN A 293 19.20 -20.91 35.78
N GLU A 294 19.66 -22.07 36.19
CA GLU A 294 19.38 -23.45 35.74
C GLU A 294 17.90 -23.88 35.80
N LYS A 295 16.96 -22.93 35.91
CA LYS A 295 15.51 -23.20 35.99
C LYS A 295 14.68 -22.68 34.81
N ASP A 296 15.24 -21.82 33.96
CA ASP A 296 14.54 -21.26 32.78
C ASP A 296 15.31 -21.48 31.47
N VAL A 297 16.43 -22.20 31.53
CA VAL A 297 17.11 -22.72 30.35
C VAL A 297 16.78 -24.19 30.33
N ILE A 298 15.85 -24.60 29.45
CA ILE A 298 15.61 -26.00 29.12
C ILE A 298 16.99 -26.62 28.87
N SER A 299 17.35 -27.67 29.62
CA SER A 299 18.66 -28.33 29.45
C SER A 299 18.83 -28.65 27.97
N ARG A 300 20.06 -28.57 27.45
CA ARG A 300 20.33 -28.99 26.07
C ARG A 300 19.78 -30.40 25.80
N GLU A 301 19.81 -31.24 26.82
CA GLU A 301 19.29 -32.60 26.82
C GLU A 301 17.75 -32.62 26.78
N ASP A 302 17.06 -31.75 27.52
CA ASP A 302 15.60 -31.61 27.45
C ASP A 302 15.14 -31.04 26.10
N HIS A 303 15.93 -30.13 25.52
CA HIS A 303 15.69 -29.62 24.18
C HIS A 303 15.89 -30.71 23.12
N GLU A 304 16.95 -31.51 23.23
CA GLU A 304 17.20 -32.64 22.34
C GLU A 304 16.08 -33.69 22.43
N LEU A 305 15.60 -34.00 23.65
CA LEU A 305 14.46 -34.90 23.86
C LEU A 305 13.14 -34.34 23.30
N GLU A 306 12.83 -33.06 23.51
CA GLU A 306 11.62 -32.46 22.93
C GLU A 306 11.72 -32.36 21.40
N THR A 307 12.91 -32.13 20.84
CA THR A 307 13.10 -32.19 19.39
C THR A 307 12.90 -33.59 18.82
N GLU A 308 13.42 -34.63 19.48
CA GLU A 308 13.22 -36.02 19.06
C GLU A 308 11.73 -36.41 19.15
N LYS A 309 11.04 -35.96 20.20
CA LYS A 309 9.60 -36.14 20.35
C LYS A 309 8.80 -35.41 19.27
N LEU A 310 9.14 -34.17 18.96
CA LEU A 310 8.49 -33.42 17.87
C LEU A 310 8.78 -34.04 16.50
N GLU A 311 9.98 -34.60 16.29
CA GLU A 311 10.31 -35.34 15.07
C GLU A 311 9.45 -36.60 14.94
N LEU A 312 9.23 -37.34 16.04
CA LEU A 312 8.31 -38.48 16.09
C LEU A 312 6.86 -38.07 15.82
N GLU A 313 6.38 -36.98 16.41
CA GLU A 313 5.02 -36.46 16.17
C GLU A 313 4.83 -35.99 14.72
N ILE A 314 5.83 -35.33 14.15
CA ILE A 314 5.85 -34.93 12.73
C ILE A 314 5.83 -36.18 11.84
N GLN A 315 6.58 -37.22 12.21
CA GLN A 315 6.61 -38.47 11.47
C GLN A 315 5.25 -39.18 11.52
N GLN A 316 4.61 -39.26 12.69
CA GLN A 316 3.24 -39.78 12.83
C GLN A 316 2.23 -38.94 12.04
N CYS A 317 2.34 -37.61 12.07
CA CYS A 317 1.48 -36.74 11.28
C CYS A 317 1.67 -36.99 9.77
N LYS A 318 2.90 -37.20 9.31
CA LYS A 318 3.18 -37.56 7.90
C LYS A 318 2.55 -38.90 7.52
N GLU A 319 2.62 -39.89 8.40
CA GLU A 319 1.98 -41.20 8.19
C GLU A 319 0.45 -41.09 8.17
N MET A 320 -0.12 -40.27 9.06
CA MET A 320 -1.55 -39.97 9.09
C MET A 320 -2.00 -39.23 7.81
N ILE A 321 -1.21 -38.25 7.33
CA ILE A 321 -1.49 -37.58 6.05
C ILE A 321 -1.40 -38.57 4.89
N LYS A 322 -0.42 -39.47 4.89
CA LYS A 322 -0.26 -40.49 3.84
C LYS A 322 -1.44 -41.47 3.82
N THR A 323 -1.90 -41.91 4.99
CA THR A 323 -3.09 -42.78 5.12
C THR A 323 -4.37 -42.04 4.74
N GLN A 324 -4.54 -40.78 5.12
CA GLN A 324 -5.65 -39.93 4.66
C GLN A 324 -5.64 -39.74 3.15
N GLN A 325 -4.47 -39.51 2.55
CA GLN A 325 -4.32 -39.42 1.09
C GLN A 325 -4.67 -40.73 0.40
N GLN A 326 -4.25 -41.88 0.95
CA GLN A 326 -4.62 -43.20 0.43
C GLN A 326 -6.13 -43.44 0.51
N LEU A 327 -6.78 -43.07 1.62
CA LEU A 327 -8.23 -43.18 1.79
C LEU A 327 -8.99 -42.26 0.81
N LEU A 328 -8.54 -41.03 0.63
CA LEU A 328 -9.06 -40.10 -0.39
C LEU A 328 -8.93 -40.68 -1.79
N GLN A 329 -7.75 -41.22 -2.11
CA GLN A 329 -7.47 -41.83 -3.40
C GLN A 329 -8.33 -43.10 -3.61
N GLN A 330 -8.60 -43.86 -2.54
CA GLN A 330 -9.51 -45.00 -2.56
C GLN A 330 -10.98 -44.56 -2.70
N GLN A 331 -11.41 -43.44 -2.11
CA GLN A 331 -12.74 -42.86 -2.35
C GLN A 331 -12.90 -42.34 -3.79
N LEU A 332 -11.85 -41.75 -4.36
CA LEU A 332 -11.83 -41.29 -5.76
C LEU A 332 -11.78 -42.45 -6.76
N MET A 333 -11.20 -43.59 -6.36
CA MET A 333 -11.11 -44.81 -7.18
C MET A 333 -12.28 -45.78 -6.95
N SER A 334 -13.05 -45.60 -5.88
CA SER A 334 -14.37 -46.22 -5.72
C SER A 334 -15.30 -45.60 -6.77
N PRO A 335 -16.09 -46.39 -7.51
CA PRO A 335 -17.08 -45.83 -8.43
C PRO A 335 -18.09 -45.05 -7.58
N CYS A 336 -17.91 -43.75 -7.50
CA CYS A 336 -18.88 -42.84 -6.92
C CYS A 336 -20.02 -42.75 -7.93
N ASP A 337 -21.26 -43.02 -7.51
CA ASP A 337 -22.43 -42.94 -8.39
C ASP A 337 -22.43 -41.59 -9.12
N ASP A 338 -22.35 -41.63 -10.45
CA ASP A 338 -22.27 -40.48 -11.35
C ASP A 338 -23.34 -39.40 -11.04
N ASP A 339 -24.49 -39.82 -10.51
CA ASP A 339 -25.61 -38.97 -10.10
C ASP A 339 -25.22 -37.95 -9.00
N THR A 340 -24.33 -38.33 -8.08
CA THR A 340 -23.91 -37.44 -6.97
C THR A 340 -22.99 -36.34 -7.46
N THR A 341 -22.12 -36.69 -8.41
CA THR A 341 -21.18 -35.75 -9.04
C THR A 341 -21.92 -34.78 -9.96
N LEU A 342 -22.93 -35.28 -10.68
CA LEU A 342 -23.80 -34.45 -11.53
C LEU A 342 -24.60 -33.43 -10.71
N LEU A 343 -25.17 -33.85 -9.57
CA LEU A 343 -25.97 -32.98 -8.69
C LEU A 343 -25.14 -31.82 -8.13
N LEU A 344 -23.92 -32.09 -7.67
CA LEU A 344 -23.02 -31.06 -7.14
C LEU A 344 -22.61 -30.06 -8.22
N GLN A 345 -22.34 -30.54 -9.44
CA GLN A 345 -21.99 -29.67 -10.56
C GLN A 345 -23.16 -28.80 -11.01
N ASP A 346 -24.39 -29.33 -10.98
CA ASP A 346 -25.60 -28.59 -11.34
C ASP A 346 -25.94 -27.50 -10.31
N CYS A 347 -25.70 -27.75 -9.01
CA CYS A 347 -25.86 -26.74 -7.95
C CYS A 347 -24.91 -25.54 -8.14
N TYR A 348 -23.65 -25.77 -8.46
CA TYR A 348 -22.68 -24.68 -8.71
C TYR A 348 -23.04 -23.85 -9.95
N LEU A 349 -23.53 -24.48 -11.01
CA LEU A 349 -23.97 -23.77 -12.22
C LEU A 349 -25.23 -22.93 -11.96
N LEU A 350 -26.08 -23.36 -11.03
CA LEU A 350 -27.32 -22.66 -10.68
C LEU A 350 -27.06 -21.38 -9.87
N GLU A 351 -26.16 -21.43 -8.89
CA GLU A 351 -25.72 -20.25 -8.13
C GLU A 351 -25.08 -19.19 -9.03
N GLU A 352 -24.19 -19.61 -9.95
CA GLU A 352 -23.53 -18.71 -10.89
C GLU A 352 -24.55 -18.05 -11.85
N ARG A 353 -25.56 -18.80 -12.29
CA ARG A 353 -26.66 -18.28 -13.13
C ARG A 353 -27.49 -17.24 -12.39
N GLU A 354 -27.81 -17.48 -11.12
CA GLU A 354 -28.59 -16.53 -10.29
C GLU A 354 -27.80 -15.24 -10.05
N ARG A 355 -26.50 -15.35 -9.74
CA ARG A 355 -25.62 -14.18 -9.58
C ARG A 355 -25.57 -13.31 -10.84
N LEU A 356 -25.37 -13.92 -12.00
CA LEU A 356 -25.36 -13.22 -13.29
C LEU A 356 -26.71 -12.54 -13.58
N GLN A 357 -27.82 -13.16 -13.17
CA GLN A 357 -29.15 -12.59 -13.34
C GLN A 357 -29.40 -11.37 -12.45
N GLU A 358 -28.81 -11.33 -11.25
CA GLU A 358 -28.83 -10.17 -10.36
C GLU A 358 -27.98 -9.01 -10.90
N GLU A 359 -26.76 -9.29 -11.35
CA GLU A 359 -25.88 -8.30 -11.99
C GLU A 359 -26.54 -7.67 -13.22
N TRP A 360 -27.20 -8.48 -14.05
CA TRP A 360 -27.99 -8.01 -15.19
C TRP A 360 -29.15 -7.10 -14.80
N ARG A 361 -29.77 -7.36 -13.64
CA ARG A 361 -30.88 -6.55 -13.11
C ARG A 361 -30.35 -5.18 -12.67
N LEU A 362 -29.25 -5.17 -11.93
CA LEU A 362 -28.57 -3.95 -11.49
C LEU A 362 -28.13 -3.09 -12.67
N PHE A 363 -27.56 -3.71 -13.71
CA PHE A 363 -27.12 -3.01 -14.92
C PHE A 363 -28.30 -2.35 -15.66
N ARG A 364 -29.45 -3.02 -15.73
CA ARG A 364 -30.67 -2.45 -16.31
C ARG A 364 -31.20 -1.26 -15.52
N GLU A 365 -31.12 -1.33 -14.20
CA GLU A 365 -31.55 -0.24 -13.32
C GLU A 365 -30.64 0.99 -13.44
N GLN A 366 -29.32 0.79 -13.48
CA GLN A 366 -28.37 1.86 -13.77
C GLN A 366 -28.65 2.52 -15.12
N LYS A 367 -28.88 1.73 -16.18
CA LYS A 367 -29.23 2.27 -17.50
C LYS A 367 -30.50 3.13 -17.46
N LYS A 368 -31.52 2.71 -16.71
CA LYS A 368 -32.76 3.49 -16.52
C LYS A 368 -32.49 4.80 -15.78
N ASN A 369 -31.61 4.80 -14.78
CA ASN A 369 -31.23 6.00 -14.04
C ASN A 369 -30.47 6.99 -14.94
N PHE A 370 -29.48 6.53 -15.71
CA PHE A 370 -28.78 7.37 -16.66
C PHE A 370 -29.73 7.99 -17.71
N GLU A 371 -30.74 7.25 -18.17
CA GLU A 371 -31.74 7.81 -19.08
C GLU A 371 -32.60 8.89 -18.42
N LYS A 372 -32.97 8.73 -17.14
CA LYS A 372 -33.71 9.75 -16.38
C LYS A 372 -32.86 10.99 -16.17
N GLU A 373 -31.61 10.83 -15.74
CA GLU A 373 -30.66 11.94 -15.57
C GLU A 373 -30.48 12.68 -16.88
N ARG A 374 -30.27 11.96 -18.00
CA ARG A 374 -30.13 12.57 -19.32
C ARG A 374 -31.37 13.40 -19.70
N ARG A 375 -32.59 12.91 -19.42
CA ARG A 375 -33.82 13.68 -19.64
C ARG A 375 -33.89 14.92 -18.75
N SER A 376 -33.54 14.79 -17.48
CA SER A 376 -33.52 15.90 -16.51
C SER A 376 -32.51 16.98 -16.91
N PHE A 377 -31.30 16.60 -17.32
CA PHE A 377 -30.30 17.52 -17.84
C PHE A 377 -30.75 18.20 -19.13
N THR A 378 -31.40 17.46 -20.04
CA THR A 378 -31.94 18.03 -21.28
C THR A 378 -33.04 19.04 -20.97
N GLU A 379 -33.94 18.73 -20.04
CA GLU A 379 -35.02 19.63 -19.63
C GLU A 379 -34.50 20.88 -18.91
N ALA A 380 -33.50 20.73 -18.03
CA ALA A 380 -32.84 21.84 -17.37
C ALA A 380 -32.13 22.77 -18.37
N ALA A 381 -31.45 22.19 -19.37
CA ALA A 381 -30.81 22.96 -20.44
C ALA A 381 -31.83 23.72 -21.31
N ILE A 382 -33.00 23.13 -21.59
CA ILE A 382 -34.10 23.82 -22.29
C ILE A 382 -34.65 24.98 -21.45
N ARG A 383 -34.86 24.79 -20.14
CA ARG A 383 -35.35 25.87 -19.25
C ARG A 383 -34.37 27.03 -19.16
N LEU A 384 -33.07 26.75 -19.03
CA LEU A 384 -32.01 27.77 -19.02
C LEU A 384 -31.85 28.52 -20.35
N GLY A 385 -32.30 27.94 -21.47
CA GLY A 385 -32.28 28.61 -22.78
C GLY A 385 -33.51 29.46 -23.08
N LEU A 386 -34.51 29.46 -22.19
CA LEU A 386 -35.76 30.22 -22.34
C LEU A 386 -35.85 31.41 -21.36
N GLU A 387 -34.90 31.54 -20.44
CA GLU A 387 -34.58 32.78 -19.70
C GLU A 387 -33.61 33.65 -20.53
#